data_AF-A0A2T8FD98-F1
#
_entry.id   AF-A0A2T8FD98-F1
#
_cell.length_a   1.000
_cell.length_b   1.000
_cell.length_c   1.000
_cell.angle_alpha   90.00
_cell.angle_beta   90.00
_cell.angle_gamma   90.00
#
_symmetry.space_group_name_H-M   'P 1'
#
loop_
_entity.id
_entity.type
_entity.pdbx_description
1 polymer ?
#
loop_
_entity_poly.entity_id
_entity_poly.type
_entity_poly.pdbx_seq_one_letter_code
_entity_poly.pdbx_strand_id
1 'polypeptide(L)'
;MRAARRRGEAGGREGLNVSSQPDSAFSAGAFADATPTDRQEFTYSVVGVQKAGTSTLQWLLNQHPQVCRPPRKEMGWFDVDEQTWQGVDHASYAVPRRSPVHRAMGDATPRYLLMPRALERMREHRPGMRLIAVFRDPIDRLVSQWVMVRARQPDRAPDWPEMIAWRPADFPREIPEEMRGRGERARFLRASGVVRGYYGGQVQHGLEVFPREQWLFLDFATLIADHGTVLDTVTDHIGVDRFGTHPPLKKLMAGTDTITGTRPTAEDLLSLARTFEPELAGFGRLTGLDVAQWTTSRLLAGSLDPAEQAERYAAKAGLA
;
A
#
# COMPACT_ATOMS: atom_id res chain seq x y z
N MET A 1 27.23 36.81 46.90
CA MET A 1 26.38 37.45 47.94
C MET A 1 25.05 37.81 47.29
N ARG A 2 23.84 37.54 47.81
CA ARG A 2 23.29 36.69 48.90
C ARG A 2 21.99 36.07 48.28
N ALA A 3 21.54 34.84 48.54
CA ALA A 3 20.87 34.35 49.75
C ALA A 3 19.80 35.32 50.34
N ALA A 4 18.59 34.93 50.75
CA ALA A 4 17.82 33.68 50.60
C ALA A 4 16.39 33.87 51.20
N ARG A 5 15.42 32.98 50.89
CA ARG A 5 14.23 32.59 51.72
C ARG A 5 13.17 33.70 51.99
N ARG A 6 11.89 33.44 52.36
CA ARG A 6 10.97 32.26 52.41
C ARG A 6 9.55 32.75 52.75
N ARG A 7 8.49 32.04 52.27
CA ARG A 7 7.13 31.85 52.88
C ARG A 7 6.32 33.13 53.19
N GLY A 8 5.02 33.31 52.91
CA GLY A 8 3.91 32.48 52.40
C GLY A 8 2.60 33.01 53.06
N GLU A 9 1.56 32.25 53.47
CA GLU A 9 1.17 30.84 53.28
C GLU A 9 -0.38 30.71 53.39
N ALA A 10 -1.05 30.03 52.44
CA ALA A 10 -2.30 29.24 52.57
C ALA A 10 -3.71 29.87 52.84
N GLY A 11 -4.71 29.29 52.14
CA GLY A 11 -6.17 29.42 52.34
C GLY A 11 -6.93 29.67 51.02
N GLY A 12 -7.91 28.87 50.56
CA GLY A 12 -8.53 27.66 51.10
C GLY A 12 -10.07 27.72 50.92
N ARG A 13 -10.65 26.75 50.19
CA ARG A 13 -12.08 26.51 49.78
C ARG A 13 -12.22 26.41 48.24
N GLU A 14 -13.09 25.61 47.62
CA GLU A 14 -13.92 24.46 48.06
C GLU A 14 -14.45 23.72 46.80
N GLY A 15 -14.73 22.42 46.90
CA GLY A 15 -15.47 21.66 45.86
C GLY A 15 -14.66 21.19 44.64
N LEU A 16 -14.98 20.07 43.96
CA LEU A 16 -16.05 19.09 44.18
C LEU A 16 -15.56 17.66 43.84
N ASN A 17 -16.21 16.67 44.45
CA ASN A 17 -15.93 15.24 44.33
C ASN A 17 -16.40 14.67 42.97
N VAL A 18 -15.56 13.87 42.29
CA VAL A 18 -16.00 12.86 41.31
C VAL A 18 -15.16 11.59 41.47
N SER A 19 -15.82 10.50 41.85
CA SER A 19 -15.28 9.14 41.82
C SER A 19 -15.70 8.40 40.55
N SER A 20 -15.19 7.16 40.41
CA SER A 20 -15.60 6.08 39.47
C SER A 20 -15.27 6.23 37.98
N GLN A 21 -14.39 5.31 37.55
CA GLN A 21 -14.22 4.72 36.21
C GLN A 21 -15.52 4.10 35.64
N PRO A 22 -15.59 3.64 34.36
CA PRO A 22 -14.48 3.42 33.40
C PRO A 22 -14.65 4.04 32.00
N ASP A 23 -13.52 4.17 31.29
CA ASP A 23 -13.50 4.49 29.85
C ASP A 23 -14.18 3.38 29.05
N SER A 24 -15.30 3.72 28.41
CA SER A 24 -16.07 2.80 27.57
C SER A 24 -16.36 3.41 26.21
N ALA A 25 -16.33 2.55 25.19
CA ALA A 25 -16.71 2.77 23.80
C ALA A 25 -15.89 3.83 23.01
N PHE A 26 -15.23 3.35 21.96
CA PHE A 26 -14.87 4.19 20.81
C PHE A 26 -16.14 4.87 20.28
N SER A 27 -16.24 6.19 20.47
CA SER A 27 -17.26 7.00 19.82
C SER A 27 -17.11 6.89 18.30
N ALA A 28 -18.18 6.50 17.62
CA ALA A 28 -18.32 6.65 16.18
C ALA A 28 -18.46 8.15 15.85
N GLY A 29 -17.34 8.86 15.92
CA GLY A 29 -17.25 10.32 15.76
C GLY A 29 -17.59 10.78 14.36
N ALA A 30 -18.89 11.02 14.15
CA ALA A 30 -19.51 11.93 13.19
C ALA A 30 -18.67 12.33 11.96
N PHE A 31 -18.93 11.68 10.82
CA PHE A 31 -18.76 12.33 9.51
C PHE A 31 -19.85 13.38 9.33
N ALA A 32 -19.67 14.56 9.95
CA ALA A 32 -20.50 15.74 9.79
C ALA A 32 -19.58 16.98 9.73
N ASP A 33 -19.85 18.03 8.96
CA ASP A 33 -21.00 18.27 8.08
C ASP A 33 -20.48 18.96 6.82
N ALA A 34 -20.67 18.35 5.65
CA ALA A 34 -20.23 18.90 4.38
C ALA A 34 -21.46 19.09 3.50
N THR A 35 -21.78 20.36 3.22
CA THR A 35 -22.79 20.76 2.24
C THR A 35 -22.70 19.86 1.00
N PRO A 36 -23.81 19.32 0.46
CA PRO A 36 -23.75 18.45 -0.70
C PRO A 36 -23.14 19.18 -1.90
N THR A 37 -21.83 19.05 -2.05
CA THR A 37 -21.16 19.39 -3.30
C THR A 37 -21.64 18.40 -4.34
N ASP A 38 -21.88 18.88 -5.56
CA ASP A 38 -22.12 18.02 -6.74
C ASP A 38 -20.91 17.14 -7.10
N ARG A 39 -19.91 17.06 -6.20
CA ARG A 39 -18.71 16.27 -6.33
C ARG A 39 -18.66 15.18 -5.25
N GLN A 40 -18.17 14.02 -5.66
CA GLN A 40 -17.72 12.95 -4.81
C GLN A 40 -16.19 13.07 -4.72
N GLU A 41 -15.69 13.32 -3.51
CA GLU A 41 -14.26 13.27 -3.23
C GLU A 41 -13.79 11.82 -3.03
N PHE A 42 -12.50 11.59 -3.24
CA PHE A 42 -11.84 10.34 -2.86
C PHE A 42 -11.68 10.28 -1.34
N THR A 43 -12.37 9.33 -0.69
CA THR A 43 -12.36 9.15 0.77
C THR A 43 -11.40 8.05 1.23
N TYR A 44 -11.03 7.14 0.32
CA TYR A 44 -10.04 6.10 0.57
C TYR A 44 -9.07 5.89 -0.60
N SER A 45 -7.94 5.23 -0.34
CA SER A 45 -6.95 4.89 -1.36
C SER A 45 -6.34 3.51 -1.16
N VAL A 46 -6.37 2.68 -2.21
CA VAL A 46 -5.63 1.41 -2.28
C VAL A 46 -4.21 1.72 -2.80
N VAL A 47 -3.33 2.09 -1.87
CA VAL A 47 -2.01 2.70 -2.14
C VAL A 47 -0.93 1.72 -2.61
N GLY A 48 -1.14 0.43 -2.38
CA GLY A 48 -0.15 -0.60 -2.69
C GLY A 48 -0.60 -2.04 -2.40
N VAL A 49 0.25 -3.03 -2.67
CA VAL A 49 1.47 -2.92 -3.50
C VAL A 49 1.20 -3.40 -4.92
N GLN A 50 2.00 -2.93 -5.88
CA GLN A 50 1.90 -3.40 -7.27
C GLN A 50 2.08 -4.92 -7.31
N LYS A 51 1.20 -5.63 -8.05
CA LYS A 51 1.16 -7.10 -8.21
C LYS A 51 0.62 -7.92 -7.02
N ALA A 52 0.01 -7.28 -6.02
CA ALA A 52 -0.68 -7.93 -4.90
C ALA A 52 -2.22 -7.78 -4.96
N GLY A 53 -2.84 -7.85 -6.15
CA GLY A 53 -4.31 -7.95 -6.27
C GLY A 53 -5.11 -6.64 -6.17
N THR A 54 -4.47 -5.47 -6.14
CA THR A 54 -5.14 -4.14 -6.10
C THR A 54 -6.10 -3.85 -7.27
N SER A 55 -5.98 -4.57 -8.39
CA SER A 55 -6.98 -4.55 -9.48
C SER A 55 -8.25 -5.32 -9.11
N THR A 56 -8.09 -6.49 -8.49
CA THR A 56 -9.18 -7.34 -8.00
C THR A 56 -9.95 -6.63 -6.90
N LEU A 57 -9.26 -6.12 -5.88
CA LEU A 57 -9.91 -5.39 -4.77
C LEU A 57 -10.71 -4.17 -5.28
N GLN A 58 -10.12 -3.33 -6.13
CA GLN A 58 -10.85 -2.18 -6.67
C GLN A 58 -12.06 -2.59 -7.53
N TRP A 59 -11.96 -3.68 -8.31
CA TRP A 59 -13.09 -4.17 -9.10
C TRP A 59 -14.23 -4.68 -8.21
N LEU A 60 -13.92 -5.42 -7.14
CA LEU A 60 -14.91 -5.89 -6.16
C LEU A 60 -15.61 -4.70 -5.49
N LEU A 61 -14.84 -3.72 -4.97
CA LEU A 61 -15.40 -2.52 -4.33
C LEU A 61 -16.27 -1.69 -5.28
N ASN A 62 -15.91 -1.61 -6.57
CA ASN A 62 -16.72 -0.96 -7.60
C ASN A 62 -18.06 -1.68 -7.90
N GLN A 63 -18.34 -2.84 -7.29
CA GLN A 63 -19.67 -3.45 -7.33
C GLN A 63 -20.58 -2.99 -6.15
N HIS A 64 -20.03 -2.29 -5.15
CA HIS A 64 -20.81 -1.89 -3.98
C HIS A 64 -21.73 -0.70 -4.29
N PRO A 65 -23.03 -0.73 -3.95
CA PRO A 65 -23.96 0.35 -4.26
C PRO A 65 -23.53 1.73 -3.70
N GLN A 66 -22.85 1.75 -2.56
CA GLN A 66 -22.41 2.99 -1.90
C GLN A 66 -21.01 3.46 -2.31
N VAL A 67 -20.31 2.73 -3.19
CA VAL A 67 -18.99 3.10 -3.70
C VAL A 67 -19.15 3.69 -5.10
N CYS A 68 -18.87 4.99 -5.24
CA CYS A 68 -18.85 5.61 -6.56
C CYS A 68 -17.61 5.12 -7.32
N ARG A 69 -17.83 4.54 -8.51
CA ARG A 69 -16.76 4.09 -9.40
C ARG A 69 -15.94 5.27 -9.95
N PRO A 70 -14.61 5.31 -9.77
CA PRO A 70 -13.75 6.37 -10.30
C PRO A 70 -13.71 6.37 -11.85
N PRO A 71 -13.32 7.48 -12.49
CA PRO A 71 -13.34 7.62 -13.96
C PRO A 71 -12.32 6.71 -14.64
N ARG A 72 -11.20 6.41 -13.98
CA ARG A 72 -10.19 5.44 -14.41
C ARG A 72 -9.61 4.69 -13.21
N LYS A 73 -8.91 3.58 -13.49
CA LYS A 73 -8.02 2.93 -12.52
C LYS A 73 -6.65 3.63 -12.55
N GLU A 74 -5.99 3.67 -11.39
CA GLU A 74 -4.74 4.40 -11.14
C GLU A 74 -4.88 5.89 -11.52
N MET A 75 -5.46 6.72 -10.65
CA MET A 75 -5.56 8.16 -10.93
C MET A 75 -4.18 8.79 -11.14
N GLY A 76 -3.16 8.31 -10.42
CA GLY A 76 -1.77 8.74 -10.60
C GLY A 76 -1.53 10.18 -10.17
N TRP A 77 -2.23 10.63 -9.13
CA TRP A 77 -2.31 12.03 -8.71
C TRP A 77 -1.12 12.45 -7.86
N PHE A 78 -0.82 11.68 -6.82
CA PHE A 78 0.21 12.02 -5.84
C PHE A 78 1.62 11.53 -6.22
N ASP A 79 1.74 10.60 -7.19
CA ASP A 79 3.02 10.03 -7.62
C ASP A 79 3.68 10.72 -8.81
N VAL A 80 3.34 11.99 -9.09
CA VAL A 80 3.95 12.81 -10.16
C VAL A 80 5.29 13.44 -9.74
N ASP A 81 6.05 13.99 -10.70
CA ASP A 81 7.21 14.84 -10.38
C ASP A 81 6.79 16.17 -9.72
N GLU A 82 7.75 16.83 -9.06
CA GLU A 82 7.47 18.06 -8.29
C GLU A 82 6.95 19.21 -9.17
N GLN A 83 7.45 19.33 -10.40
CA GLN A 83 7.00 20.37 -11.33
C GLN A 83 5.54 20.17 -11.75
N THR A 84 5.12 18.92 -11.97
CA THR A 84 3.72 18.58 -12.24
C THR A 84 2.86 18.77 -10.99
N TRP A 85 3.36 18.43 -9.80
CA TRP A 85 2.64 18.63 -8.53
C TRP A 85 2.30 20.11 -8.33
N GLN A 86 3.30 20.99 -8.34
CA GLN A 86 3.14 22.43 -8.12
C GLN A 86 2.28 23.14 -9.20
N GLY A 87 2.10 22.53 -10.37
CA GLY A 87 1.37 23.10 -11.50
C GLY A 87 -0.11 22.72 -11.61
N VAL A 88 -0.65 21.92 -10.68
CA VAL A 88 -2.02 21.35 -10.77
C VAL A 88 -2.94 21.88 -9.67
N ASP A 89 -4.16 22.25 -10.03
CA ASP A 89 -5.23 22.49 -9.06
C ASP A 89 -5.61 21.20 -8.33
N HIS A 90 -5.13 21.04 -7.09
CA HIS A 90 -5.42 19.87 -6.27
C HIS A 90 -6.89 19.75 -5.85
N ALA A 91 -7.69 20.84 -5.86
CA ALA A 91 -9.13 20.76 -5.57
C ALA A 91 -9.90 19.99 -6.65
N SER A 92 -9.29 19.78 -7.83
CA SER A 92 -9.86 18.95 -8.90
C SER A 92 -9.77 17.43 -8.65
N TYR A 93 -9.14 16.97 -7.56
CA TYR A 93 -9.13 15.56 -7.12
C TYR A 93 -10.46 15.11 -6.48
N ALA A 94 -11.54 15.32 -7.23
CA ALA A 94 -12.91 14.89 -6.93
C ALA A 94 -13.67 14.81 -8.27
N VAL A 95 -14.73 14.03 -8.36
CA VAL A 95 -15.50 13.86 -9.62
C VAL A 95 -16.99 14.13 -9.40
N PRO A 96 -17.81 14.39 -10.43
CA PRO A 96 -19.24 14.60 -10.25
C PRO A 96 -19.93 13.44 -9.51
N ARG A 97 -20.74 13.76 -8.49
CA ARG A 97 -21.48 12.77 -7.70
C ARG A 97 -22.58 12.15 -8.56
N ARG A 98 -22.48 10.85 -8.82
CA ARG A 98 -23.38 10.14 -9.76
C ARG A 98 -24.69 9.64 -9.16
N SER A 99 -24.81 9.61 -7.84
CA SER A 99 -25.99 9.13 -7.11
C SER A 99 -25.92 9.56 -5.65
N PRO A 100 -27.03 9.91 -4.97
CA PRO A 100 -27.04 10.25 -3.56
C PRO A 100 -26.72 9.06 -2.63
N VAL A 101 -26.82 7.82 -3.11
CA VAL A 101 -26.48 6.62 -2.32
C VAL A 101 -24.97 6.40 -2.20
N HIS A 102 -24.15 7.05 -3.04
CA HIS A 102 -22.70 6.97 -2.92
C HIS A 102 -22.22 7.72 -1.67
N ARG A 103 -21.48 7.01 -0.81
CA ARG A 103 -20.84 7.53 0.40
C ARG A 103 -19.31 7.59 0.27
N ALA A 104 -18.72 6.69 -0.51
CA ALA A 104 -17.27 6.59 -0.66
C ALA A 104 -16.81 6.58 -2.13
N MET A 105 -15.56 6.99 -2.37
CA MET A 105 -14.85 6.78 -3.63
C MET A 105 -13.39 6.46 -3.36
N GLY A 106 -12.86 5.48 -4.10
CA GLY A 106 -11.50 4.99 -3.94
C GLY A 106 -10.62 5.22 -5.17
N ASP A 107 -9.41 5.74 -4.94
CA ASP A 107 -8.33 5.56 -5.90
C ASP A 107 -7.62 4.23 -5.60
N ALA A 108 -7.02 3.63 -6.62
CA ALA A 108 -6.24 2.42 -6.49
C ALA A 108 -5.01 2.50 -7.40
N THR A 109 -4.08 3.38 -7.01
CA THR A 109 -2.78 3.60 -7.63
C THR A 109 -1.70 2.89 -6.80
N PRO A 110 -1.24 1.67 -7.17
CA PRO A 110 -0.41 0.82 -6.31
C PRO A 110 1.06 1.25 -6.16
N ARG A 111 1.36 2.49 -6.56
CA ARG A 111 2.68 3.13 -6.48
C ARG A 111 2.74 4.17 -5.37
N TYR A 112 1.62 4.61 -4.80
CA TYR A 112 1.64 5.65 -3.75
C TYR A 112 2.40 5.21 -2.51
N LEU A 113 2.38 3.92 -2.16
CA LEU A 113 3.17 3.40 -1.03
C LEU A 113 4.68 3.35 -1.30
N LEU A 114 5.08 3.24 -2.58
CA LEU A 114 6.49 3.19 -3.01
C LEU A 114 7.10 4.59 -3.22
N MET A 115 6.30 5.50 -3.78
CA MET A 115 6.83 6.71 -4.40
C MET A 115 7.10 7.80 -3.36
N PRO A 116 8.33 8.36 -3.30
CA PRO A 116 8.64 9.49 -2.44
C PRO A 116 7.61 10.61 -2.53
N ARG A 117 7.30 11.24 -1.39
CA ARG A 117 6.34 12.34 -1.23
C ARG A 117 4.87 12.02 -1.51
N ALA A 118 4.52 10.85 -2.06
CA ALA A 118 3.15 10.56 -2.47
C ALA A 118 2.17 10.43 -1.29
N LEU A 119 2.63 9.95 -0.13
CA LEU A 119 1.79 9.89 1.07
C LEU A 119 1.66 11.27 1.73
N GLU A 120 2.73 12.06 1.80
CA GLU A 120 2.69 13.40 2.40
C GLU A 120 1.75 14.33 1.60
N ARG A 121 1.83 14.30 0.27
CA ARG A 121 0.91 15.02 -0.62
C ARG A 121 -0.55 14.57 -0.45
N MET A 122 -0.77 13.27 -0.19
CA MET A 122 -2.11 12.74 0.11
C MET A 122 -2.62 13.17 1.48
N ARG A 123 -1.73 13.25 2.49
CA ARG A 123 -2.01 13.73 3.85
C ARG A 123 -2.33 15.22 3.86
N GLU A 124 -1.58 16.02 3.10
CA GLU A 124 -1.82 17.45 2.88
C GLU A 124 -3.19 17.69 2.22
N HIS A 125 -3.49 16.95 1.15
CA HIS A 125 -4.76 17.08 0.44
C HIS A 125 -5.98 16.56 1.23
N ARG A 126 -5.86 15.41 1.92
CA ARG A 126 -6.94 14.84 2.74
C ARG A 126 -6.38 14.17 4.01
N PRO A 127 -6.27 14.89 5.13
CA PRO A 127 -5.77 14.33 6.38
C PRO A 127 -6.56 13.10 6.87
N GLY A 128 -7.87 13.05 6.61
CA GLY A 128 -8.77 11.95 6.97
C GLY A 128 -8.86 10.79 5.95
N MET A 129 -7.97 10.69 4.95
CA MET A 129 -8.00 9.59 3.96
C MET A 129 -7.84 8.21 4.61
N ARG A 130 -8.72 7.25 4.30
CA ARG A 130 -8.54 5.83 4.70
C ARG A 130 -7.61 5.13 3.71
N LEU A 131 -6.57 4.47 4.22
CA LEU A 131 -5.55 3.81 3.41
C LEU A 131 -5.70 2.30 3.48
N ILE A 132 -5.53 1.64 2.34
CA ILE A 132 -5.55 0.19 2.20
C ILE A 132 -4.30 -0.24 1.44
N ALA A 133 -3.56 -1.21 1.97
CA ALA A 133 -2.48 -1.87 1.24
C ALA A 133 -2.66 -3.38 1.29
N VAL A 134 -2.65 -4.01 0.11
CA VAL A 134 -2.64 -5.46 -0.04
C VAL A 134 -1.21 -5.90 -0.32
N PHE A 135 -0.69 -6.84 0.46
CA PHE A 135 0.66 -7.36 0.34
C PHE A 135 0.66 -8.79 -0.17
N ARG A 136 1.78 -9.18 -0.78
CA ARG A 136 2.08 -10.53 -1.26
C ARG A 136 3.56 -10.73 -1.03
N ASP A 137 4.01 -11.97 -0.85
CA ASP A 137 5.44 -12.31 -0.82
C ASP A 137 6.29 -11.46 -1.82
N PRO A 138 7.39 -10.84 -1.37
CA PRO A 138 8.11 -9.84 -2.16
C PRO A 138 8.83 -10.42 -3.39
N ILE A 139 9.27 -11.68 -3.34
CA ILE A 139 9.87 -12.40 -4.49
C ILE A 139 8.77 -12.75 -5.51
N ASP A 140 7.66 -13.32 -5.03
CA ASP A 140 6.49 -13.69 -5.82
C ASP A 140 5.85 -12.48 -6.53
N ARG A 141 5.88 -11.31 -5.86
CA ARG A 141 5.51 -10.00 -6.40
C ARG A 141 6.52 -9.51 -7.44
N LEU A 142 7.82 -9.63 -7.19
CA LEU A 142 8.90 -9.24 -8.11
C LEU A 142 8.85 -10.04 -9.41
N VAL A 143 8.78 -11.37 -9.36
CA VAL A 143 8.61 -12.23 -10.54
C VAL A 143 7.34 -11.84 -11.31
N SER A 144 6.23 -11.58 -10.61
CA SER A 144 4.97 -11.15 -11.24
C SER A 144 5.02 -9.74 -11.85
N GLN A 145 5.94 -8.88 -11.39
CA GLN A 145 6.24 -7.59 -12.02
C GLN A 145 7.07 -7.81 -13.28
N TRP A 146 8.16 -8.58 -13.18
CA TRP A 146 9.07 -8.88 -14.29
C TRP A 146 8.34 -9.49 -15.49
N VAL A 147 7.58 -10.58 -15.29
CA VAL A 147 6.76 -11.20 -16.34
C VAL A 147 5.81 -10.20 -16.97
N MET A 148 5.19 -9.31 -16.18
CA MET A 148 4.26 -8.31 -16.67
C MET A 148 4.94 -7.19 -17.48
N VAL A 149 6.17 -6.78 -17.14
CA VAL A 149 6.89 -5.76 -17.93
C VAL A 149 7.51 -6.37 -19.18
N ARG A 150 8.12 -7.57 -19.12
CA ARG A 150 8.65 -8.30 -20.29
C ARG A 150 7.55 -8.57 -21.32
N ALA A 151 6.39 -9.08 -20.89
CA ALA A 151 5.25 -9.33 -21.77
C ALA A 151 4.67 -8.07 -22.44
N ARG A 152 4.81 -6.89 -21.83
CA ARG A 152 4.29 -5.62 -22.36
C ARG A 152 5.31 -4.86 -23.22
N GLN A 153 6.60 -5.10 -23.00
CA GLN A 153 7.71 -4.32 -23.58
C GLN A 153 8.95 -5.21 -23.78
N PRO A 154 8.89 -6.26 -24.62
CA PRO A 154 9.96 -7.27 -24.73
C PRO A 154 11.34 -6.67 -25.08
N ASP A 155 11.37 -5.57 -25.84
CA ASP A 155 12.62 -4.93 -26.29
C ASP A 155 13.11 -3.81 -25.35
N ARG A 156 12.34 -3.46 -24.31
CA ARG A 156 12.61 -2.29 -23.44
C ARG A 156 12.49 -2.56 -21.94
N ALA A 157 11.88 -3.67 -21.54
CA ALA A 157 11.79 -4.08 -20.16
C ALA A 157 13.08 -4.79 -19.73
N PRO A 158 13.62 -4.45 -18.54
CA PRO A 158 14.83 -5.08 -18.03
C PRO A 158 14.70 -6.60 -17.93
N ASP A 159 15.80 -7.31 -18.20
CA ASP A 159 15.89 -8.75 -17.99
C ASP A 159 16.02 -9.09 -16.49
N TRP A 160 16.00 -10.38 -16.12
CA TRP A 160 16.02 -10.80 -14.72
C TRP A 160 17.23 -10.26 -13.92
N PRO A 161 18.51 -10.37 -14.39
CA PRO A 161 19.65 -9.81 -13.68
C PRO A 161 19.52 -8.29 -13.45
N GLU A 162 19.02 -7.54 -14.43
CA GLU A 162 18.80 -6.10 -14.34
C GLU A 162 17.67 -5.74 -13.37
N MET A 163 16.58 -6.51 -13.38
CA MET A 163 15.44 -6.35 -12.46
C MET A 163 15.82 -6.54 -10.98
N ILE A 164 16.85 -7.35 -10.72
CA ILE A 164 17.34 -7.65 -9.38
C ILE A 164 18.63 -6.92 -9.01
N ALA A 165 19.20 -6.08 -9.90
CA ALA A 165 20.49 -5.45 -9.68
C ALA A 165 20.46 -4.34 -8.61
N TRP A 166 19.47 -3.44 -8.68
CA TRP A 166 19.43 -2.27 -7.79
C TRP A 166 18.75 -2.60 -6.45
N ARG A 167 19.57 -2.68 -5.40
CA ARG A 167 19.20 -3.01 -4.01
C ARG A 167 19.90 -2.04 -3.05
N PRO A 168 19.36 -0.83 -2.81
CA PRO A 168 19.85 0.02 -1.71
C PRO A 168 19.68 -0.72 -0.38
N ALA A 169 20.46 -0.35 0.64
CA ALA A 169 20.39 -0.96 1.96
C ALA A 169 19.02 -0.78 2.63
N ASP A 170 18.45 0.42 2.47
CA ASP A 170 17.20 0.84 3.11
C ASP A 170 16.13 1.25 2.09
N PHE A 171 14.89 1.42 2.55
CA PHE A 171 13.82 1.98 1.74
C PHE A 171 14.06 3.48 1.45
N PRO A 172 14.18 3.90 0.17
CA PRO A 172 14.50 5.27 -0.19
C PRO A 172 13.32 6.22 0.04
N ARG A 173 13.50 7.19 0.94
CA ARG A 173 12.51 8.23 1.29
C ARG A 173 12.47 9.40 0.30
N GLU A 174 13.53 9.55 -0.50
CA GLU A 174 13.66 10.51 -1.59
C GLU A 174 14.05 9.80 -2.88
N ILE A 175 14.01 10.49 -4.02
CA ILE A 175 14.63 10.00 -5.25
C ILE A 175 16.17 9.99 -5.04
N PRO A 176 16.84 8.83 -5.22
CA PRO A 176 18.29 8.71 -5.08
C PRO A 176 19.05 9.68 -5.98
N GLU A 177 20.18 10.21 -5.50
CA GLU A 177 20.96 11.24 -6.21
C GLU A 177 21.37 10.78 -7.62
N GLU A 178 21.78 9.51 -7.77
CA GLU A 178 22.15 8.92 -9.06
C GLU A 178 21.00 8.83 -10.07
N MET A 179 19.76 9.08 -9.63
CA MET A 179 18.57 9.06 -10.47
C MET A 179 17.97 10.44 -10.74
N ARG A 180 18.38 11.51 -10.06
CA ARG A 180 17.76 12.85 -10.11
C ARG A 180 17.81 13.52 -11.50
N GLY A 181 16.98 14.55 -11.69
CA GLY A 181 16.91 15.37 -12.91
C GLY A 181 15.91 14.88 -13.96
N ARG A 182 16.04 15.34 -15.22
CA ARG A 182 15.04 15.06 -16.29
C ARG A 182 14.72 13.57 -16.40
N GLY A 183 13.48 13.18 -16.11
CA GLY A 183 13.00 11.79 -16.18
C GLY A 183 13.29 10.92 -14.97
N GLU A 184 13.68 11.50 -13.82
CA GLU A 184 14.04 10.78 -12.59
C GLU A 184 12.99 9.76 -12.13
N ARG A 185 11.71 10.14 -12.14
CA ARG A 185 10.59 9.25 -11.82
C ARG A 185 10.59 8.00 -12.70
N ALA A 186 10.89 8.13 -13.99
CA ALA A 186 10.93 7.00 -14.90
C ALA A 186 12.15 6.09 -14.66
N ARG A 187 13.30 6.67 -14.29
CA ARG A 187 14.50 5.91 -13.86
C ARG A 187 14.22 5.14 -12.57
N PHE A 188 13.71 5.80 -11.54
CA PHE A 188 13.34 5.19 -10.27
C PHE A 188 12.32 4.07 -10.45
N LEU A 189 11.22 4.32 -11.19
CA LEU A 189 10.21 3.28 -11.45
C LEU A 189 10.77 2.09 -12.23
N ARG A 190 11.76 2.27 -13.11
CA ARG A 190 12.47 1.20 -13.84
C ARG A 190 13.39 0.40 -12.91
N ALA A 191 14.19 1.06 -12.08
CA ALA A 191 15.12 0.42 -11.15
C ALA A 191 14.41 -0.27 -9.96
N SER A 192 13.22 0.22 -9.58
CA SER A 192 12.48 -0.17 -8.35
C SER A 192 11.99 -1.63 -8.26
N GLY A 193 12.54 -2.57 -9.03
CA GLY A 193 12.19 -3.99 -8.98
C GLY A 193 12.22 -4.56 -7.57
N VAL A 194 13.39 -4.52 -6.92
CA VAL A 194 13.57 -5.08 -5.57
C VAL A 194 12.92 -4.22 -4.49
N VAL A 195 13.18 -2.90 -4.43
CA VAL A 195 12.68 -2.03 -3.33
C VAL A 195 11.15 -1.97 -3.20
N ARG A 196 10.39 -2.33 -4.25
CA ARG A 196 8.94 -2.53 -4.13
C ARG A 196 8.56 -3.59 -3.10
N GLY A 197 9.46 -4.53 -2.80
CA GLY A 197 9.34 -5.53 -1.75
C GLY A 197 9.86 -5.10 -0.37
N TYR A 198 10.39 -3.87 -0.22
CA TYR A 198 10.84 -3.33 1.07
C TYR A 198 9.61 -2.85 1.85
N TYR A 199 8.81 -3.80 2.34
CA TYR A 199 7.53 -3.50 2.96
C TYR A 199 7.66 -2.96 4.39
N GLY A 200 8.75 -3.29 5.10
CA GLY A 200 9.02 -2.76 6.43
C GLY A 200 9.22 -1.26 6.38
N GLY A 201 10.17 -0.79 5.55
CA GLY A 201 10.42 0.64 5.34
C GLY A 201 9.24 1.40 4.72
N GLN A 202 8.52 0.79 3.75
CA GLN A 202 7.30 1.36 3.18
C GLN A 202 6.18 1.55 4.22
N VAL A 203 5.90 0.52 5.04
CA VAL A 203 4.86 0.59 6.08
C VAL A 203 5.27 1.53 7.21
N GLN A 204 6.54 1.52 7.63
CA GLN A 204 7.04 2.45 8.64
C GLN A 204 6.86 3.91 8.19
N HIS A 205 7.28 4.24 6.95
CA HIS A 205 7.02 5.55 6.36
C HIS A 205 5.52 5.89 6.35
N GLY A 206 4.68 4.95 5.95
CA GLY A 206 3.24 5.13 5.93
C GLY A 206 2.63 5.44 7.30
N LEU A 207 3.16 4.82 8.37
CA LEU A 207 2.72 5.03 9.75
C LEU A 207 3.27 6.33 10.37
N GLU A 208 4.39 6.84 9.88
CA GLU A 208 4.91 8.17 10.25
C GLU A 208 4.08 9.32 9.63
N VAL A 209 3.43 9.09 8.47
CA VAL A 209 2.62 10.09 7.76
C VAL A 209 1.12 9.97 8.06
N PHE A 210 0.63 8.76 8.32
CA PHE A 210 -0.78 8.47 8.65
C PHE A 210 -0.86 7.60 9.91
N PRO A 211 -1.70 7.96 10.91
CA PRO A 211 -1.84 7.22 12.14
C PRO A 211 -2.48 5.83 11.87
N ARG A 212 -2.22 4.87 12.77
CA ARG A 212 -2.42 3.43 12.52
C ARG A 212 -3.87 3.07 12.20
N GLU A 213 -4.83 3.83 12.72
CA GLU A 213 -6.28 3.64 12.60
C GLU A 213 -6.78 4.00 11.19
N GLN A 214 -6.02 4.80 10.44
CA GLN A 214 -6.32 5.10 9.04
C GLN A 214 -5.84 3.98 8.09
N TRP A 215 -5.07 2.98 8.58
CA TRP A 215 -4.50 1.91 7.77
C TRP A 215 -5.22 0.55 7.92
N LEU A 216 -5.58 -0.03 6.80
CA LEU A 216 -5.93 -1.45 6.68
C LEU A 216 -4.85 -2.17 5.85
N PHE A 217 -4.21 -3.16 6.46
CA PHE A 217 -3.21 -4.01 5.82
C PHE A 217 -3.84 -5.37 5.55
N LEU A 218 -3.70 -5.88 4.32
CA LEU A 218 -4.33 -7.11 3.85
C LEU A 218 -3.28 -8.05 3.25
N ASP A 219 -3.46 -9.35 3.44
CA ASP A 219 -2.70 -10.37 2.71
C ASP A 219 -3.42 -10.79 1.41
N PHE A 220 -2.64 -10.97 0.34
CA PHE A 220 -3.14 -11.35 -0.98
C PHE A 220 -3.66 -12.79 -1.03
N ALA A 221 -3.05 -13.74 -0.31
CA ALA A 221 -3.56 -15.11 -0.29
C ALA A 221 -4.92 -15.15 0.42
N THR A 222 -5.07 -14.44 1.54
CA THR A 222 -6.37 -14.24 2.21
C THR A 222 -7.41 -13.60 1.30
N LEU A 223 -7.07 -12.53 0.56
CA LEU A 223 -7.98 -11.89 -0.41
C LEU A 223 -8.47 -12.85 -1.51
N ILE A 224 -7.67 -13.85 -1.91
CA ILE A 224 -8.06 -14.85 -2.91
C ILE A 224 -8.83 -16.01 -2.30
N ALA A 225 -8.45 -16.47 -1.10
CA ALA A 225 -9.09 -17.58 -0.41
C ALA A 225 -10.46 -17.22 0.19
N ASP A 226 -10.57 -16.05 0.84
CA ASP A 226 -11.79 -15.55 1.49
C ASP A 226 -12.00 -14.06 1.22
N HIS A 227 -12.33 -13.77 -0.05
CA HIS A 227 -12.70 -12.43 -0.49
C HIS A 227 -13.94 -11.87 0.22
N GLY A 228 -14.81 -12.70 0.80
CA GLY A 228 -16.03 -12.26 1.49
C GLY A 228 -15.69 -11.53 2.79
N THR A 229 -14.98 -12.22 3.70
CA THR A 229 -14.52 -11.63 4.97
C THR A 229 -13.59 -10.43 4.75
N VAL A 230 -12.75 -10.47 3.71
CA VAL A 230 -11.90 -9.32 3.35
C VAL A 230 -12.73 -8.14 2.87
N LEU A 231 -13.79 -8.34 2.08
CA LEU A 231 -14.66 -7.25 1.66
C LEU A 231 -15.44 -6.63 2.83
N ASP A 232 -15.96 -7.44 3.75
CA ASP A 232 -16.61 -6.95 4.98
C ASP A 232 -15.68 -6.04 5.79
N THR A 233 -14.45 -6.50 6.01
CA THR A 233 -13.40 -5.73 6.71
C THR A 233 -13.08 -4.41 5.99
N VAL A 234 -13.07 -4.42 4.65
CA VAL A 234 -12.81 -3.21 3.86
C VAL A 234 -14.01 -2.27 3.87
N THR A 235 -15.25 -2.75 3.81
CA THR A 235 -16.45 -1.90 3.86
C THR A 235 -16.56 -1.17 5.20
N ASP A 236 -16.30 -1.89 6.30
CA ASP A 236 -16.24 -1.32 7.64
C ASP A 236 -15.17 -0.21 7.74
N HIS A 237 -13.96 -0.46 7.20
CA HIS A 237 -12.84 0.50 7.21
C HIS A 237 -13.09 1.77 6.39
N ILE A 238 -13.78 1.67 5.25
CA ILE A 238 -14.08 2.82 4.37
C ILE A 238 -15.40 3.53 4.72
N GLY A 239 -16.14 3.05 5.73
CA GLY A 239 -17.36 3.69 6.22
C GLY A 239 -18.57 3.51 5.30
N VAL A 240 -18.72 2.33 4.68
CA VAL A 240 -19.94 1.96 3.93
C VAL A 240 -20.57 0.71 4.54
N ASP A 241 -21.85 0.51 4.25
CA ASP A 241 -22.56 -0.71 4.67
C ASP A 241 -21.87 -1.96 4.04
N ARG A 242 -21.99 -3.13 4.67
CA ARG A 242 -21.45 -4.39 4.13
C ARG A 242 -22.22 -4.86 2.89
N PHE A 243 -21.58 -5.69 2.07
CA PHE A 243 -22.24 -6.33 0.94
C PHE A 243 -23.37 -7.26 1.39
N GLY A 244 -24.59 -7.06 0.88
CA GLY A 244 -25.68 -8.03 1.05
C GLY A 244 -25.44 -9.36 0.33
N THR A 245 -24.62 -9.35 -0.73
CA THR A 245 -24.07 -10.55 -1.37
C THR A 245 -22.71 -10.18 -1.96
N HIS A 246 -21.66 -10.95 -1.63
CA HIS A 246 -20.32 -10.67 -2.14
C HIS A 246 -20.22 -10.96 -3.64
N PRO A 247 -19.65 -10.05 -4.45
CA PRO A 247 -19.45 -10.27 -5.87
C PRO A 247 -18.36 -11.34 -6.11
N PRO A 248 -18.57 -12.28 -7.05
CA PRO A 248 -17.65 -13.39 -7.27
C PRO A 248 -16.30 -12.92 -7.83
N LEU A 249 -15.21 -13.55 -7.40
CA LEU A 249 -13.86 -13.28 -7.91
C LEU A 249 -13.79 -13.46 -9.44
N LYS A 250 -13.47 -12.37 -10.15
CA LYS A 250 -13.19 -12.40 -11.59
C LYS A 250 -11.69 -12.47 -11.87
N LYS A 251 -11.27 -13.35 -12.80
CA LYS A 251 -9.89 -13.38 -13.32
C LYS A 251 -9.66 -12.18 -14.26
N LEU A 252 -9.38 -11.02 -13.68
CA LEU A 252 -9.22 -9.73 -14.41
C LEU A 252 -7.92 -9.62 -15.21
N MET A 253 -6.93 -10.45 -14.91
CA MET A 253 -5.69 -10.55 -15.66
C MET A 253 -5.38 -12.02 -15.91
N ALA A 254 -5.35 -12.43 -17.18
CA ALA A 254 -4.65 -13.64 -17.56
C ALA A 254 -3.13 -13.41 -17.40
N GLY A 255 -2.39 -14.49 -17.17
CA GLY A 255 -0.95 -14.47 -17.40
C GLY A 255 -0.69 -14.36 -18.91
N THR A 256 0.50 -13.90 -19.29
CA THR A 256 1.00 -14.09 -20.65
C THR A 256 1.67 -15.46 -20.70
N ASP A 257 1.42 -16.24 -21.75
CA ASP A 257 1.82 -17.65 -21.80
C ASP A 257 3.33 -17.85 -22.01
N THR A 258 4.07 -16.81 -22.44
CA THR A 258 5.52 -16.86 -22.66
C THR A 258 6.14 -15.47 -22.57
N ILE A 259 7.30 -15.35 -21.91
CA ILE A 259 8.24 -14.23 -22.07
C ILE A 259 9.63 -14.75 -22.50
N THR A 260 10.48 -13.88 -23.03
CA THR A 260 11.91 -14.16 -23.22
C THR A 260 12.73 -13.48 -22.12
N GLY A 261 13.86 -14.07 -21.73
CA GLY A 261 14.77 -13.51 -20.73
C GLY A 261 15.64 -14.56 -20.05
N THR A 262 16.53 -14.12 -19.17
CA THR A 262 17.33 -15.00 -18.31
C THR A 262 16.45 -15.63 -17.23
N ARG A 263 16.60 -16.94 -16.98
CA ARG A 263 15.85 -17.67 -15.95
C ARG A 263 16.32 -17.25 -14.54
N PRO A 264 15.41 -17.07 -13.56
CA PRO A 264 15.81 -16.96 -12.16
C PRO A 264 16.56 -18.21 -11.69
N THR A 265 17.59 -18.03 -10.86
CA THR A 265 18.39 -19.12 -10.28
C THR A 265 18.08 -19.33 -8.80
N ALA A 266 18.45 -20.50 -8.27
CA ALA A 266 18.39 -20.77 -6.83
C ALA A 266 19.19 -19.74 -6.00
N GLU A 267 20.35 -19.31 -6.51
CA GLU A 267 21.20 -18.30 -5.88
C GLU A 267 20.51 -16.93 -5.85
N ASP A 268 19.85 -16.51 -6.93
CA ASP A 268 19.06 -15.27 -6.97
C ASP A 268 17.97 -15.28 -5.90
N LEU A 269 17.24 -16.39 -5.77
CA LEU A 269 16.14 -16.49 -4.80
C LEU A 269 16.65 -16.40 -3.36
N LEU A 270 17.75 -17.09 -3.01
CA LEU A 270 18.37 -16.99 -1.70
C LEU A 270 18.99 -15.60 -1.44
N SER A 271 19.57 -14.98 -2.47
CA SER A 271 20.10 -13.62 -2.43
C SER A 271 19.00 -12.58 -2.18
N LEU A 272 17.88 -12.68 -2.90
CA LEU A 272 16.69 -11.86 -2.68
C LEU A 272 16.07 -12.12 -1.30
N ALA A 273 16.00 -13.38 -0.86
CA ALA A 273 15.43 -13.72 0.43
C ALA A 273 16.21 -13.07 1.60
N ARG A 274 17.54 -13.15 1.57
CA ARG A 274 18.43 -12.42 2.51
C ARG A 274 18.30 -10.90 2.39
N THR A 275 18.00 -10.37 1.20
CA THR A 275 17.74 -8.92 1.02
C THR A 275 16.44 -8.51 1.74
N PHE A 276 15.39 -9.35 1.69
CA PHE A 276 14.07 -9.04 2.27
C PHE A 276 13.92 -9.45 3.75
N GLU A 277 14.83 -10.25 4.31
CA GLU A 277 14.80 -10.69 5.71
C GLU A 277 14.60 -9.56 6.75
N PRO A 278 15.41 -8.47 6.77
CA PRO A 278 15.21 -7.37 7.73
C PRO A 278 13.87 -6.65 7.50
N GLU A 279 13.44 -6.52 6.24
CA GLU A 279 12.17 -5.89 5.86
C GLU A 279 10.95 -6.68 6.34
N LEU A 280 10.97 -8.02 6.22
CA LEU A 280 9.89 -8.87 6.71
C LEU A 280 9.76 -8.84 8.23
N ALA A 281 10.88 -8.83 8.95
CA ALA A 281 10.88 -8.73 10.42
C ALA A 281 10.23 -7.43 10.90
N GLY A 282 10.52 -6.30 10.25
CA GLY A 282 9.84 -5.02 10.51
C GLY A 282 8.37 -5.04 10.12
N PHE A 283 8.06 -5.51 8.91
CA PHE A 283 6.72 -5.57 8.34
C PHE A 283 5.72 -6.35 9.20
N GLY A 284 6.08 -7.56 9.64
CA GLY A 284 5.19 -8.39 10.47
C GLY A 284 4.80 -7.70 11.78
N ARG A 285 5.76 -7.05 12.46
CA ARG A 285 5.50 -6.30 13.70
C ARG A 285 4.60 -5.07 13.49
N LEU A 286 4.80 -4.33 12.39
CA LEU A 286 4.05 -3.10 12.11
C LEU A 286 2.62 -3.36 11.61
N THR A 287 2.43 -4.46 10.85
CA THR A 287 1.13 -4.77 10.25
C THR A 287 0.28 -5.73 11.05
N GLY A 288 0.90 -6.68 11.76
CA GLY A 288 0.24 -7.83 12.38
C GLY A 288 -0.07 -8.98 11.40
N LEU A 289 0.41 -8.91 10.16
CA LEU A 289 0.22 -9.98 9.16
C LEU A 289 1.22 -11.12 9.37
N ASP A 290 0.72 -12.35 9.33
CA ASP A 290 1.58 -13.54 9.25
C ASP A 290 2.20 -13.65 7.85
N VAL A 291 3.50 -13.94 7.84
CA VAL A 291 4.33 -14.10 6.65
C VAL A 291 5.05 -15.46 6.63
N ALA A 292 4.82 -16.37 7.58
CA ALA A 292 5.48 -17.67 7.62
C ALA A 292 5.21 -18.53 6.37
N GLN A 293 4.03 -18.37 5.78
CA GLN A 293 3.58 -19.01 4.53
C GLN A 293 4.20 -18.42 3.25
N TRP A 294 4.82 -17.23 3.32
CA TRP A 294 5.41 -16.56 2.16
C TRP A 294 6.67 -17.26 1.66
N THR A 295 6.87 -17.31 0.34
CA THR A 295 8.03 -17.94 -0.32
C THR A 295 9.36 -17.53 0.30
N THR A 296 9.53 -16.24 0.56
CA THR A 296 10.72 -15.61 1.14
C THR A 296 11.03 -16.19 2.52
N SER A 297 10.04 -16.19 3.42
CA SER A 297 10.16 -16.77 4.76
C SER A 297 10.46 -18.27 4.71
N ARG A 298 9.81 -18.98 3.78
CA ARG A 298 10.01 -20.42 3.59
C ARG A 298 11.40 -20.78 3.07
N LEU A 299 11.98 -19.95 2.18
CA LEU A 299 13.36 -20.05 1.70
C LEU A 299 14.36 -19.79 2.84
N LEU A 300 14.16 -18.72 3.63
CA LEU A 300 15.00 -18.40 4.79
C LEU A 300 14.98 -19.54 5.83
N ALA A 301 13.82 -20.16 6.07
CA ALA A 301 13.66 -21.29 6.97
C ALA A 301 14.11 -22.66 6.39
N GLY A 302 14.59 -22.72 5.14
CA GLY A 302 14.96 -23.98 4.48
C GLY A 302 13.79 -24.94 4.21
N SER A 303 12.55 -24.47 4.31
CA SER A 303 11.31 -25.25 4.15
C SER A 303 10.75 -25.25 2.71
N LEU A 304 11.53 -24.70 1.77
CA LEU A 304 11.24 -24.64 0.35
C LEU A 304 12.57 -24.73 -0.40
N ASP A 305 12.67 -25.64 -1.36
CA ASP A 305 13.86 -25.79 -2.20
C ASP A 305 13.98 -24.59 -3.17
N PRO A 306 15.11 -23.85 -3.15
CA PRO A 306 15.32 -22.69 -4.01
C PRO A 306 15.47 -23.05 -5.50
N ALA A 307 15.97 -24.25 -5.83
CA ALA A 307 16.07 -24.71 -7.21
C ALA A 307 14.70 -25.14 -7.74
N GLU A 308 13.90 -25.88 -6.95
CA GLU A 308 12.52 -26.21 -7.33
C GLU A 308 11.68 -24.94 -7.51
N GLN A 309 11.83 -23.97 -6.62
CA GLN A 309 11.09 -22.71 -6.70
C GLN A 309 11.54 -21.82 -7.87
N ALA A 310 12.82 -21.83 -8.22
CA ALA A 310 13.34 -21.15 -9.41
C ALA A 310 12.75 -21.76 -10.70
N GLU A 311 12.73 -23.10 -10.81
CA GLU A 311 12.10 -23.82 -11.92
C GLU A 311 10.59 -23.54 -12.03
N ARG A 312 9.87 -23.51 -10.89
CA ARG A 312 8.46 -23.10 -10.84
C ARG A 312 8.24 -21.67 -11.35
N TYR A 313 9.15 -20.74 -11.07
CA TYR A 313 9.07 -19.39 -11.62
C TYR A 313 9.39 -19.32 -13.11
N ALA A 314 10.40 -20.07 -13.58
CA ALA A 314 10.73 -20.15 -15.00
C ALA A 314 9.56 -20.74 -15.83
N ALA A 315 9.01 -21.88 -15.40
CA ALA A 315 7.85 -22.50 -16.02
C ALA A 315 6.63 -21.58 -16.03
N LYS A 316 6.36 -20.86 -14.93
CA LYS A 316 5.26 -19.86 -14.83
C LYS A 316 5.47 -18.62 -15.72
N ALA A 317 6.71 -18.34 -16.12
CA ALA A 317 7.06 -17.30 -17.08
C ALA A 317 7.07 -17.82 -18.54
N GLY A 318 6.88 -19.13 -18.75
CA GLY A 318 7.00 -19.78 -20.06
C GLY A 318 8.43 -19.82 -20.59
N LEU A 319 9.44 -19.72 -19.71
CA LEU A 319 10.84 -19.79 -20.11
C LEU A 319 11.24 -21.24 -20.34
N ALA A 320 11.74 -21.51 -21.55
CA ALA A 320 12.33 -22.79 -21.95
C ALA A 320 13.68 -23.03 -21.28
#